data_AF-A0A1A8H060-F1
#
_entry.id   AF-A0A1A8H060-F1
#
_cell.length_a   1.000
_cell.length_b   1.000
_cell.length_c   1.000
_cell.angle_alpha   90.00
_cell.angle_beta   90.00
_cell.angle_gamma   90.00
#
_symmetry.space_group_name_H-M   'P 1'
#
loop_
_entity.id
_entity.type
_entity.pdbx_description
1 polymer ?
#
loop_
_entity_poly.entity_id
_entity_poly.type
_entity_poly.pdbx_seq_one_letter_code
_entity_poly.pdbx_strand_id
1 'polypeptide(L)' 'MSAVYLLLLLLPLISAQTTRWGPCPTPQVQPNFNVQQYLGRWYEIEKLPASFERGKCIEANYSLRKDGTIRVVNSQIY' A
#
# COMPACT_ATOMS: atom_id res chain seq x y z
N MET A 1 15.47 -34.18 -18.44
CA MET A 1 15.68 -34.31 -16.98
C MET A 1 16.44 -33.11 -16.40
N SER A 2 17.57 -32.67 -16.98
CA SER A 2 18.37 -31.53 -16.48
C SER A 2 17.61 -30.19 -16.30
N ALA A 3 16.82 -29.78 -17.29
CA ALA A 3 16.12 -28.49 -17.24
C ALA A 3 15.03 -28.39 -16.15
N VAL A 4 14.42 -29.51 -15.76
CA VAL A 4 13.37 -29.53 -14.72
C VAL A 4 13.97 -29.30 -13.33
N TYR A 5 15.12 -29.91 -13.04
CA TYR A 5 15.84 -29.67 -11.79
C TYR A 5 16.36 -28.23 -11.69
N LEU A 6 16.81 -27.67 -12.82
CA LEU A 6 17.21 -26.26 -12.88
C LEU A 6 16.03 -25.32 -12.60
N LEU A 7 14.83 -25.61 -13.13
CA LEU A 7 13.63 -24.83 -12.86
C LEU A 7 13.20 -24.90 -11.38
N LEU A 8 13.25 -26.10 -10.78
CA LEU A 8 12.91 -26.31 -9.37
C LEU A 8 13.89 -25.59 -8.41
N LEU A 9 15.17 -25.51 -8.76
CA LEU A 9 16.19 -24.78 -8.01
C LEU A 9 15.98 -23.25 -8.02
N LEU A 10 15.28 -22.71 -9.02
CA LEU A 10 15.05 -21.27 -9.17
C LEU A 10 13.76 -20.78 -8.49
N LEU A 11 12.83 -21.67 -8.14
CA LEU A 11 11.59 -21.34 -7.41
C LEU A 11 11.77 -20.50 -6.13
N PRO A 12 12.77 -20.76 -5.24
CA PRO A 12 12.94 -19.97 -4.02
C PRO A 12 13.49 -18.56 -4.26
N LEU A 13 13.96 -18.22 -5.47
CA LEU A 13 14.40 -16.85 -5.82
C LEU A 13 13.22 -15.91 -6.06
N ILE A 14 12.01 -16.44 -6.17
CA ILE A 14 10.79 -15.68 -6.39
C ILE A 14 10.27 -15.19 -5.04
N SER A 15 10.93 -14.18 -4.45
CA SER A 15 10.35 -13.40 -3.34
C SER A 15 9.42 -12.31 -3.88
N ALA A 16 8.40 -12.70 -4.64
CA ALA A 16 7.40 -11.78 -5.13
C ALA A 16 6.15 -11.90 -4.24
N GLN A 17 6.00 -10.93 -3.34
CA GLN A 17 4.83 -10.72 -2.45
C GLN A 17 4.81 -11.60 -1.18
N THR A 18 4.94 -10.95 -0.01
CA THR A 18 4.83 -11.60 1.31
C THR A 18 3.37 -11.83 1.68
N THR A 19 2.70 -12.77 1.01
CA THR A 19 1.39 -13.25 1.46
C THR A 19 1.61 -14.08 2.73
N ARG A 20 1.36 -13.49 3.90
CA ARG A 20 1.45 -14.18 5.19
C ARG A 20 0.07 -14.70 5.60
N TRP A 21 0.04 -15.95 6.04
CA TRP A 21 -1.13 -16.56 6.66
C TRP A 21 -1.25 -16.13 8.13
N GLY A 22 -2.47 -15.93 8.61
CA GLY A 22 -2.75 -15.55 9.99
C GLY A 22 -3.17 -14.08 10.17
N PRO A 23 -3.32 -13.62 11.42
CA PRO A 23 -3.73 -12.25 11.70
C PRO A 23 -2.66 -11.25 11.22
N CYS A 24 -3.11 -10.05 10.86
CA CYS A 24 -2.18 -8.97 10.53
C CYS A 24 -1.28 -8.66 11.72
N PRO A 25 0.03 -8.44 11.51
CA PRO A 25 0.90 -7.94 12.58
C PRO A 25 0.42 -6.55 13.01
N THR A 26 0.67 -6.19 14.27
CA THR A 26 0.47 -4.82 14.76
C THR A 26 1.76 -4.03 14.52
N PRO A 27 1.83 -3.17 13.48
CA PRO A 27 3.01 -2.37 13.23
C PRO A 27 3.19 -1.29 14.30
N GLN A 28 4.42 -0.80 14.43
CA GLN A 28 4.68 0.41 15.22
C GLN A 28 4.00 1.61 14.54
N VAL A 29 3.37 2.47 15.33
CA VAL A 29 2.68 3.67 14.85
C VAL A 29 3.54 4.91 15.08
N GLN A 30 3.29 5.99 14.33
CA GLN A 30 4.00 7.25 14.52
C GLN A 30 3.66 7.87 15.89
N PRO A 31 4.64 8.05 16.79
CA PRO A 31 4.39 8.71 18.07
C PRO A 31 4.12 10.20 17.87
N ASN A 32 3.28 10.79 18.74
CA ASN A 32 2.94 12.21 18.73
C ASN A 32 2.43 12.71 17.37
N PHE A 33 1.64 11.89 16.68
CA PHE A 33 1.10 12.20 15.36
C PHE A 33 0.25 13.49 15.38
N ASN A 34 0.68 14.50 14.64
CA ASN A 34 -0.05 15.74 14.47
C ASN A 34 -0.93 15.68 13.22
N VAL A 35 -2.22 15.43 13.42
CA VAL A 35 -3.18 15.30 12.31
C VAL A 35 -3.24 16.55 11.42
N GLN A 36 -3.07 17.75 11.99
CA GLN A 36 -3.15 19.00 11.23
C GLN A 36 -2.02 19.11 10.19
N GLN A 37 -0.85 18.55 10.49
CA GLN A 37 0.28 18.52 9.56
C GLN A 37 0.13 17.44 8.47
N TYR A 38 -0.75 16.48 8.68
CA TYR A 38 -0.99 15.38 7.74
C TYR A 38 -2.10 15.69 6.73
N LEU A 39 -2.96 16.68 7.03
CA LEU A 39 -4.04 17.11 6.14
C LEU A 39 -3.49 17.64 4.80
N GLY A 40 -4.36 17.64 3.79
CA GLY A 40 -4.02 18.08 2.45
C GLY A 40 -3.69 16.92 1.53
N ARG A 41 -2.95 17.24 0.45
CA ARG A 41 -2.74 16.36 -0.69
C ARG A 41 -1.45 15.56 -0.55
N TRP A 42 -1.56 14.26 -0.81
CA TRP A 42 -0.46 13.33 -0.94
C TRP A 42 -0.45 12.70 -2.32
N TYR A 43 0.75 12.43 -2.83
CA TYR A 43 0.96 11.71 -4.07
C TYR A 43 1.43 10.29 -3.75
N GLU A 44 0.78 9.30 -4.34
CA GLU A 44 1.21 7.91 -4.19
C GLU A 44 2.45 7.65 -5.04
N ILE A 45 3.57 7.37 -4.38
CA ILE A 45 4.87 7.13 -5.03
C ILE A 45 5.02 5.65 -5.41
N GLU A 46 4.70 4.75 -4.47
CA GLU A 46 4.75 3.30 -4.66
C GLU A 46 3.60 2.63 -3.92
N LYS A 47 3.19 1.44 -4.41
CA LYS A 47 2.15 0.65 -3.78
C LYS A 47 2.28 -0.84 -4.06
N LEU A 48 1.59 -1.62 -3.24
CA LEU A 48 1.27 -3.00 -3.55
C LEU A 48 0.10 -3.07 -4.55
N PRO A 49 0.00 -4.11 -5.39
CA PRO A 49 -1.10 -4.25 -6.34
C PRO A 49 -2.47 -4.18 -5.66
N ALA A 50 -3.27 -3.18 -6.03
CA ALA A 50 -4.61 -2.94 -5.52
C ALA A 50 -5.62 -2.94 -6.67
N SER A 51 -6.63 -3.81 -6.60
CA SER A 51 -7.58 -4.00 -7.71
C SER A 51 -8.45 -2.78 -8.03
N PHE A 52 -8.61 -1.87 -7.05
CA PHE A 52 -9.41 -0.64 -7.13
C PHE A 52 -8.63 0.58 -7.66
N GLU A 53 -7.31 0.50 -7.76
CA GLU A 53 -6.46 1.61 -8.22
C GLU A 53 -5.62 1.21 -9.44
N ARG A 54 -6.28 1.15 -10.59
CA ARG A 54 -5.67 0.74 -11.87
C ARG A 54 -5.15 1.90 -12.71
N GLY A 55 -5.45 3.15 -12.32
CA GLY A 55 -5.03 4.35 -13.02
C GLY A 55 -3.59 4.77 -12.69
N LYS A 56 -3.25 6.00 -13.09
CA LYS A 56 -1.97 6.67 -12.84
C LYS A 56 -2.19 8.00 -12.12
N CYS A 57 -1.10 8.63 -11.68
CA CYS A 57 -1.10 9.94 -11.01
C CYS A 57 -2.06 9.96 -9.81
N ILE A 58 -1.88 8.98 -8.92
CA ILE A 58 -2.79 8.78 -7.80
C ILE A 58 -2.52 9.82 -6.73
N GLU A 59 -3.59 10.45 -6.28
CA GLU A 59 -3.57 11.44 -5.20
C GLU A 59 -4.53 11.01 -4.09
N ALA A 60 -4.17 11.29 -2.84
CA ALA A 60 -5.03 11.16 -1.67
C ALA A 60 -5.12 12.52 -0.96
N ASN A 61 -6.35 13.03 -0.79
CA ASN A 61 -6.59 14.29 -0.09
C ASN A 61 -7.30 14.07 1.24
N TYR A 62 -6.64 14.44 2.33
CA TYR A 62 -7.13 14.27 3.70
C TYR A 62 -7.72 15.58 4.23
N SER A 63 -8.94 15.52 4.74
CA SER A 63 -9.62 16.68 5.34
C SER A 63 -10.34 16.31 6.63
N LEU A 64 -10.33 17.22 7.61
CA LEU A 64 -11.01 17.04 8.89
C LEU A 64 -12.52 17.32 8.74
N ARG A 65 -13.36 16.44 9.26
CA ARG A 65 -14.81 16.62 9.34
C ARG A 65 -15.20 17.26 10.67
N LYS A 66 -16.41 17.83 10.72
CA LYS A 66 -16.95 18.48 11.93
C LYS A 66 -17.12 17.53 13.12
N ASP A 67 -17.29 16.24 12.86
CA ASP A 67 -17.40 15.18 13.87
C ASP A 67 -16.03 14.67 14.37
N GLY A 68 -14.93 15.29 13.93
CA GLY A 68 -13.57 14.89 14.30
C GLY A 68 -13.00 13.72 13.48
N THR A 69 -13.76 13.16 12.53
CA THR A 69 -13.27 12.10 11.64
C THR A 69 -12.50 12.65 10.44
N ILE A 70 -11.72 11.80 9.79
CA ILE A 70 -10.97 12.17 8.57
C ILE A 70 -11.74 11.72 7.33
N ARG A 71 -11.97 12.64 6.40
CA ARG A 71 -12.39 12.34 5.03
C ARG A 71 -11.14 12.14 4.18
N VAL A 72 -11.13 11.02 3.46
CA VAL A 72 -10.12 10.71 2.44
C VAL A 72 -10.80 10.72 1.08
N VAL A 73 -10.22 11.44 0.13
CA VAL A 73 -10.66 11.43 -1.28
C VAL A 73 -9.47 11.00 -2.12
N ASN A 74 -9.59 9.83 -2.74
CA ASN A 74 -8.59 9.34 -3.69
C ASN A 74 -9.02 9.67 -5.12
N SER A 75 -8.08 10.10 -5.94
CA SER A 75 -8.28 10.34 -7.37
C SER A 75 -7.19 9.70 -8.20
N GLN A 76 -7.55 9.26 -9.41
CA GLN A 76 -6.64 8.65 -10.38
C GLN A 76 -7.05 9.06 -11.80
N ILE A 77 -6.09 8.99 -12.72
CA ILE A 77 -6.28 9.27 -14.15
C ILE A 77 -6.14 7.96 -14.93
N TYR A 78 -7.00 7.73 -15.92
CA TYR A 78 -6.96 6.57 -16.81
C TYR A 78 -6.29 6.90 -18.14
#